data_AF-A0A6L3VB97-F1
#
_entry.id   AF-A0A6L3VB97-F1
#
_cell.length_a   1.000
_cell.length_b   1.000
_cell.length_c   1.000
_cell.angle_alpha   90.00
_cell.angle_beta   90.00
_cell.angle_gamma   90.00
#
_symmetry.space_group_name_H-M   'P 1'
#
loop_
_entity.id
_entity.type
_entity.pdbx_description
1 polymer ?
#
loop_
_entity_poly.entity_id
_entity_poly.type
_entity_poly.pdbx_seq_one_letter_code
_entity_poly.pdbx_strand_id
1 'polypeptide(L)' 'MKEEGILAYLTIAQAILESDFGRSELAVKANNLFGMKVISSWTGQVYKKKTEEIKDGKRIEIVASFCKFSSTV' A
#
# COMPACT_ATOMS: atom_id res chain seq x y z
N MET A 1 10.42 -1.64 -13.83
CA MET A 1 9.30 -1.67 -14.80
C MET A 1 9.70 -2.12 -16.19
N LYS A 2 10.71 -1.53 -16.84
CA LYS A 2 11.20 -2.02 -18.15
C LYS A 2 11.60 -3.50 -18.13
N GLU A 3 12.23 -3.95 -17.05
CA GLU A 3 12.65 -5.34 -16.86
C GLU A 3 11.47 -6.30 -16.62
N GLU A 4 10.39 -5.81 -16.00
CA GLU A 4 9.19 -6.59 -15.64
C GLU A 4 8.10 -6.56 -16.74
N GLY A 5 8.30 -5.80 -17.82
CA GLY A 5 7.30 -5.60 -18.86
C GLY A 5 6.04 -4.83 -18.42
N ILE A 6 6.01 -4.27 -17.20
CA ILE A 6 4.88 -3.50 -16.69
C ILE A 6 4.94 -2.06 -17.21
N LEU A 7 3.81 -1.57 -17.73
CA LEU A 7 3.69 -0.25 -18.31
C LEU A 7 3.84 0.85 -17.25
N ALA A 8 4.78 1.78 -17.50
CA ALA A 8 5.12 2.76 -16.49
C ALA A 8 3.98 3.68 -16.07
N TYR A 9 3.17 4.09 -17.05
CA TYR A 9 2.01 4.93 -16.80
C TYR A 9 0.94 4.22 -15.97
N LEU A 10 0.78 2.89 -16.11
CA LEU A 10 -0.19 2.13 -15.35
C LEU A 10 0.19 2.08 -13.87
N THR A 11 1.46 1.79 -13.57
CA THR A 11 1.95 1.78 -12.19
C THR A 11 1.91 3.15 -11.54
N ILE A 12 2.21 4.22 -12.27
CA ILE A 12 2.07 5.59 -11.77
C ILE A 12 0.59 5.92 -11.48
N ALA A 13 -0.32 5.56 -12.38
CA ALA A 13 -1.74 5.79 -12.18
C ALA A 13 -2.27 5.07 -10.93
N GLN A 14 -1.86 3.81 -10.73
CA GLN A 14 -2.18 3.06 -9.51
C GLN A 14 -1.57 3.69 -8.26
N ALA A 15 -0.29 4.08 -8.31
CA ALA A 15 0.34 4.77 -7.19
C ALA A 15 -0.43 6.05 -6.83
N ILE A 16 -0.83 6.87 -7.80
CA ILE A 16 -1.62 8.09 -7.58
C ILE A 16 -2.95 7.77 -6.90
N LEU A 17 -3.69 6.80 -7.43
CA LEU A 17 -5.02 6.41 -6.93
C LEU A 17 -4.94 5.88 -5.49
N GLU A 18 -4.06 4.93 -5.24
CA GLU A 18 -3.95 4.21 -3.95
C GLU A 18 -3.33 5.08 -2.85
N SER A 19 -2.50 6.06 -3.22
CA SER A 19 -1.79 6.91 -2.27
C SER A 19 -2.40 8.30 -2.06
N ASP A 20 -3.53 8.62 -2.71
CA ASP A 20 -4.07 9.98 -2.74
C ASP A 20 -3.01 11.01 -3.19
N PHE A 21 -2.41 10.80 -4.36
CA PHE A 21 -1.28 11.61 -4.87
C PHE A 21 -0.11 11.70 -3.86
N GLY A 22 0.17 10.60 -3.15
CA GLY A 22 1.23 10.51 -2.15
C GLY A 22 0.89 11.10 -0.77
N ARG A 23 -0.35 11.56 -0.56
CA ARG A 23 -0.76 12.24 0.67
C ARG A 23 -1.35 11.31 1.72
N SER A 24 -1.67 10.07 1.36
CA SER A 24 -2.24 9.10 2.29
C SER A 24 -1.30 8.85 3.47
N GLU A 25 -1.88 8.54 4.63
CA GLU A 25 -1.09 8.25 5.83
C GLU A 25 -0.07 7.12 5.61
N LEU A 26 -0.44 6.09 4.82
CA LEU A 26 0.46 4.99 4.48
C LEU A 26 1.61 5.44 3.59
N ALA A 27 1.34 6.30 2.60
CA ALA A 27 2.36 6.87 1.75
C ALA A 27 3.36 7.71 2.57
N VAL A 28 2.86 8.58 3.45
CA VAL A 28 3.70 9.52 4.21
C VAL A 28 4.45 8.85 5.36
N LYS A 29 3.78 7.98 6.14
CA LYS A 29 4.37 7.41 7.36
C LYS A 29 5.03 6.04 7.17
N ALA A 30 4.68 5.34 6.09
CA ALA A 30 5.17 4.00 5.81
C ALA A 30 5.87 3.84 4.45
N ASN A 31 5.99 4.91 3.66
CA ASN A 31 6.51 4.87 2.28
C ASN A 31 5.79 3.82 1.41
N ASN A 32 4.50 3.59 1.67
CA ASN A 32 3.74 2.52 1.04
C ASN A 32 2.65 3.11 0.15
N LEU A 33 2.99 3.32 -1.13
CA LEU A 33 2.09 3.94 -2.11
C LEU A 33 0.94 3.03 -2.56
N PHE A 34 1.09 1.71 -2.38
CA PHE A 34 0.19 0.71 -2.96
C PHE A 34 -0.66 0.00 -1.91
N GLY A 35 -0.58 0.42 -0.64
CA GLY A 35 -1.33 -0.22 0.44
C GLY A 35 -0.94 -1.69 0.66
N MET A 36 0.32 -2.08 0.42
CA MET A 36 0.77 -3.46 0.56
C MET A 36 0.66 -3.93 2.01
N LYS A 37 -0.19 -4.94 2.25
CA LYS A 37 -0.28 -5.65 3.52
C LYS A 37 0.90 -6.60 3.71
N VAL A 38 1.25 -6.84 4.97
CA VAL A 38 2.27 -7.82 5.34
C VAL A 38 1.85 -9.21 4.88
N ILE A 39 2.77 -9.91 4.23
CA ILE A 39 2.67 -11.34 3.89
C ILE A 39 3.70 -12.13 4.70
N SER A 40 3.59 -13.47 4.72
CA SER A 40 4.45 -14.35 5.53
C SER A 40 5.95 -14.20 5.24
N SER A 41 6.33 -13.81 4.03
CA SER A 41 7.73 -13.59 3.62
C SER A 41 8.27 -12.19 3.94
N TRP A 42 7.43 -11.28 4.45
CA TRP A 42 7.88 -9.93 4.78
C TRP A 42 8.72 -9.92 6.07
N THR A 43 9.96 -9.50 5.96
CA THR A 43 10.93 -9.40 7.08
C THR A 43 11.25 -7.97 7.48
N GLY A 44 10.66 -6.98 6.80
CA GLY A 44 10.90 -5.56 7.03
C GLY A 44 10.05 -4.94 8.15
N GLN A 45 10.11 -3.62 8.28
CA GLN A 45 9.30 -2.89 9.25
C GLN A 45 7.80 -3.02 8.94
N VAL A 46 6.96 -2.91 9.98
CA VAL A 46 5.51 -3.03 9.87
C VAL A 46 4.85 -1.75 10.40
N TYR A 47 3.89 -1.22 9.65
CA TYR A 47 3.01 -0.14 10.07
C TYR A 47 1.60 -0.68 10.31
N LYS A 48 1.07 -0.54 11.52
CA LYS A 48 -0.29 -1.00 11.85
C LYS A 48 -1.25 0.18 11.85
N LYS A 49 -2.38 0.06 11.15
CA LYS A 49 -3.45 1.05 11.18
C LYS A 49 -4.82 0.43 10.94
N LYS A 50 -5.85 1.19 11.28
CA LYS A 50 -7.23 0.91 10.88
C LYS A 50 -7.37 1.06 9.37
N THR A 51 -8.13 0.15 8.75
CA THR A 51 -8.47 0.16 7.34
C THR A 51 -9.88 -0.37 7.15
N GLU A 52 -10.56 0.13 6.13
CA GLU A 52 -11.88 -0.36 5.73
C GLU A 52 -11.72 -1.53 4.77
N GLU A 53 -12.47 -2.61 5.00
CA GLU A 53 -12.58 -3.74 4.08
C GLU A 53 -14.04 -4.00 3.75
N ILE A 54 -14.29 -4.60 2.59
CA ILE A 54 -15.60 -5.15 2.25
C ILE A 54 -15.55 -6.65 2.46
N LYS A 55 -16.32 -7.14 3.45
CA LYS A 55 -16.48 -8.56 3.74
C LYS A 55 -17.95 -8.92 3.70
N ASP A 56 -18.30 -9.91 2.88
CA ASP A 56 -19.70 -10.35 2.67
C ASP A 56 -20.64 -9.18 2.30
N GLY A 57 -20.15 -8.28 1.44
CA GLY A 57 -20.88 -7.08 1.01
C GLY A 57 -21.02 -5.97 2.05
N LYS A 58 -20.49 -6.16 3.27
CA LYS A 58 -20.53 -5.17 4.35
C LYS A 58 -19.18 -4.51 4.53
N ARG A 59 -19.21 -3.20 4.78
CA ARG A 59 -18.03 -2.45 5.17
C ARG A 59 -17.70 -2.74 6.64
N ILE A 60 -16.48 -3.17 6.89
CA ILE A 60 -15.92 -3.40 8.22
C ILE A 60 -14.66 -2.57 8.40
N GLU A 61 -14.37 -2.18 9.64
CA GLU A 61 -13.09 -1.58 10.00
C GLU A 61 -12.25 -2.62 10.77
N ILE A 62 -11.03 -2.84 10.32
CA ILE A 62 -10.08 -3.73 11.01
C ILE A 62 -8.74 -3.03 11.22
N VAL A 63 -7.98 -3.45 12.22
CA VAL A 63 -6.55 -3.10 12.32
C VAL A 63 -5.75 -4.08 11.47
N ALA A 64 -5.13 -3.58 10.40
CA ALA A 64 -4.28 -4.38 9.51
C ALA A 64 -2.80 -4.00 9.66
N SER A 65 -1.94 -4.93 9.28
CA SER A 65 -0.48 -4.73 9.24
C SER A 65 -0.04 -4.49 7.79
N PHE A 66 0.61 -3.35 7.55
CA PHE A 66 1.14 -2.94 6.25
C PHE A 66 2.66 -2.97 6.25
N CYS A 67 3.24 -3.27 5.09
CA CYS A 67 4.67 -3.14 4.88
C CYS A 67 5.09 -1.68 5.06
N LYS A 68 6.17 -1.44 5.81
CA LYS A 68 6.82 -0.13 5.90
C LYS A 68 8.17 -0.19 5.21
N PHE A 69 8.33 0.61 4.17
CA PHE A 69 9.53 0.67 3.35
C PHE A 69 10.49 1.75 3.86
N SER A 70 11.79 1.56 3.61
CA SER A 70 12.82 2.56 3.93
C SER A 70 12.67 3.85 3.13
N SER A 71 12.21 3.72 1.88
CA SER A 71 12.00 4.80 0.92
C SER A 71 10.83 4.44 0.00
N THR A 72 10.29 5.46 -0.67
CA THR A 72 9.24 5.34 -1.68
C THR A 72 9.79 5.06 -3.09
N VAL A 73 11.12 5.10 -3.24
CA VAL A 73 11.89 4.91 -4.48
C VAL A 73 13.06 3.99 -4.19
#